data_AF-A0AAN5YXH8-F1
#
_entry.id   AF-A0AAN5YXH8-F1
#
_cell.length_a   1.000
_cell.length_b   1.000
_cell.length_c   1.000
_cell.angle_alpha   90.00
_cell.angle_beta   90.00
_cell.angle_gamma   90.00
#
_symmetry.space_group_name_H-M   'P 1'
#
loop_
_entity.id
_entity.type
_entity.pdbx_description
1 polymer ?
#
loop_
_entity_poly.entity_id
_entity_poly.type
_entity_poly.pdbx_seq_one_letter_code
_entity_poly.pdbx_strand_id
1 'polypeptide(L)'
;MPVSHSDSPAGFVSSAFGGPASHDNSRPLYIDADRPDRAIQAGGLRRFVRSLVAGFTAYGIRPGDGVQLMNLNVIHPAIFFGIVGAGGVYMCCKASTSSYEMGHLIQLVFPRLIQTHFDALPVVLPVSADHRPVPLDHLLAFGKDDWTWLNGLDAQRPPATMFMASGTSGLPEVAVRWNYALISQYRGVYYEPPFHVTRLAVMPLHHLLADFWTSIFPIRYSHPVCIMRRFDAAGLQNARRFSITETYLVPTMVQILTQCSLSVDEDILQQFQTFLPPKAYITQLYGMTELGVIARNRYGDPVLRHLEPSHGLYFTIDSRLVDAGNCMPFTTDWFGGSSAPAGYQTLAWIADLTQLGQGLRWAINYALMAYKSYQESTYAMSIIQLCCTFAWGLAYTFIYSSRNPLGKFNICLYLFFNVFIMSFAVTFAPWEWGHAPMVQLNVGGIFLLGTIAFILAHVALARKVGTGRAAN
;
A
#
# COMPACT_ATOMS: atom_id res chain seq x y z
N MET A 1 -22.83 -14.24 -10.23
CA MET A 1 -23.75 -13.54 -11.15
C MET A 1 -23.16 -12.19 -11.49
N PRO A 2 -23.27 -11.70 -12.75
CA PRO A 2 -22.88 -10.33 -13.07
C PRO A 2 -23.75 -9.37 -12.26
N VAL A 3 -23.14 -8.32 -11.72
CA VAL A 3 -23.84 -7.27 -10.97
C VAL A 3 -24.84 -6.61 -11.91
N SER A 4 -26.12 -6.57 -11.51
CA SER A 4 -27.18 -5.86 -12.22
C SER A 4 -26.72 -4.41 -12.52
N HIS A 5 -26.66 -4.05 -13.81
CA HIS A 5 -26.34 -2.70 -14.29
C HIS A 5 -27.47 -1.68 -14.07
N SER A 6 -28.43 -1.96 -13.19
CA SER A 6 -29.64 -1.14 -12.98
C SER A 6 -29.42 0.11 -12.11
N ASP A 7 -28.24 0.28 -11.50
CA ASP A 7 -27.93 1.51 -10.76
C ASP A 7 -27.62 2.62 -11.77
N SER A 8 -28.51 3.61 -11.88
CA SER A 8 -28.20 4.89 -12.56
C SER A 8 -26.83 5.40 -12.09
N PRO A 9 -25.94 5.87 -12.99
CA PRO A 9 -24.61 6.35 -12.62
C PRO A 9 -24.75 7.54 -11.66
N ALA A 10 -24.57 7.26 -10.37
CA ALA A 10 -24.64 8.21 -9.28
C ALA A 10 -23.25 8.45 -8.70
N GLY A 11 -23.04 9.62 -8.08
CA GLY A 11 -21.79 9.94 -7.38
C GLY A 11 -21.47 8.94 -6.26
N PHE A 12 -20.21 8.90 -5.82
CA PHE A 12 -19.73 7.90 -4.85
C PHE A 12 -20.57 7.84 -3.56
N VAL A 13 -20.92 8.99 -2.98
CA VAL A 13 -21.73 9.05 -1.75
C VAL A 13 -23.14 8.51 -1.99
N SER A 14 -23.83 8.98 -3.04
CA SER A 14 -25.15 8.46 -3.42
C SER A 14 -25.12 6.96 -3.68
N SER A 15 -24.07 6.47 -4.32
CA SER A 15 -23.89 5.05 -4.57
C SER A 15 -23.61 4.27 -3.27
N ALA A 16 -22.79 4.78 -2.36
CA ALA A 16 -22.57 4.14 -1.06
C ALA A 16 -23.87 4.01 -0.24
N PHE A 17 -24.69 5.06 -0.20
CA PHE A 17 -25.95 5.12 0.56
C PHE A 17 -27.17 4.54 -0.18
N GLY A 18 -27.04 4.24 -1.48
CA GLY A 18 -28.04 3.60 -2.35
C GLY A 18 -27.72 2.13 -2.61
N GLY A 19 -27.12 1.45 -1.64
CA GLY A 19 -26.78 0.03 -1.72
C GLY A 19 -28.00 -0.89 -1.76
N PRO A 20 -27.80 -2.18 -2.09
CA PRO A 20 -28.88 -3.16 -2.16
C PRO A 20 -29.41 -3.57 -0.78
N ALA A 21 -28.68 -3.27 0.30
CA ALA A 21 -29.05 -3.72 1.63
C ALA A 21 -30.10 -2.80 2.29
N SER A 22 -31.05 -3.42 2.98
CA SER A 22 -31.90 -2.72 3.94
C SER A 22 -31.16 -2.59 5.27
N HIS A 23 -31.41 -1.49 5.99
CA HIS A 23 -30.79 -1.22 7.29
C HIS A 23 -31.81 -1.26 8.41
N ASP A 24 -31.53 -2.09 9.42
CA ASP A 24 -32.18 -2.02 10.71
C ASP A 24 -31.55 -0.88 11.53
N ASN A 25 -32.28 0.23 11.68
CA ASN A 25 -31.80 1.40 12.44
C ASN A 25 -31.74 1.18 13.95
N SER A 26 -32.18 0.02 14.47
CA SER A 26 -31.97 -0.35 15.88
C SER A 26 -30.58 -0.93 16.13
N ARG A 27 -29.90 -1.42 15.09
CA ARG A 27 -28.60 -2.09 15.21
C ARG A 27 -27.44 -1.17 14.85
N PRO A 28 -26.35 -1.19 15.65
CA PRO A 28 -25.15 -0.43 15.33
C PRO A 28 -24.46 -1.01 14.09
N LEU A 29 -23.91 -0.12 13.28
CA LEU A 29 -23.23 -0.47 12.03
C LEU A 29 -21.71 -0.24 12.13
N TYR A 30 -21.31 0.84 12.79
CA TYR A 30 -19.92 1.15 13.13
C TYR A 30 -19.79 1.16 14.65
N ILE A 31 -18.91 0.33 15.21
CA ILE A 31 -18.80 0.10 16.66
C ILE A 31 -17.35 0.37 17.07
N ASP A 32 -17.14 1.14 18.13
CA ASP A 32 -15.81 1.28 18.73
C ASP A 32 -15.56 0.04 19.59
N ALA A 33 -14.53 -0.74 19.24
CA ALA A 33 -14.28 -2.02 19.90
C ALA A 33 -13.94 -1.86 21.40
N ASP A 34 -13.33 -0.74 21.78
CA ASP A 34 -12.93 -0.44 23.16
C ASP A 34 -14.06 0.21 23.94
N ARG A 35 -14.91 1.01 23.27
CA ARG A 35 -16.06 1.70 23.86
C ARG A 35 -17.35 1.46 23.07
N PRO A 36 -18.02 0.31 23.22
CA PRO A 36 -19.16 -0.06 22.37
C PRO A 36 -20.39 0.84 22.52
N ASP A 37 -20.45 1.63 23.59
CA ASP A 37 -21.40 2.74 23.76
C ASP A 37 -21.24 3.81 22.65
N ARG A 38 -20.05 3.91 22.07
CA ARG A 38 -19.74 4.71 20.89
C ARG A 38 -19.98 3.88 19.64
N ALA A 39 -21.23 3.86 19.20
CA ALA A 39 -21.61 3.19 17.97
C ALA A 39 -22.54 4.07 17.12
N ILE A 40 -22.51 3.83 15.81
CA ILE A 40 -23.29 4.59 14.82
C ILE A 40 -24.15 3.62 14.04
N GLN A 41 -25.47 3.80 14.09
CA GLN A 41 -26.45 3.11 13.24
C GLN A 41 -26.50 3.77 11.85
N ALA A 42 -27.00 3.05 10.83
CA ALA A 42 -27.07 3.57 9.46
C ALA A 42 -27.79 4.94 9.34
N GLY A 43 -28.93 5.10 9.99
CA GLY A 43 -29.67 6.38 10.02
C GLY A 43 -28.95 7.47 10.80
N GLY A 44 -28.19 7.09 11.84
CA GLY A 44 -27.30 8.00 12.56
C GLY A 44 -26.17 8.51 11.67
N LEU A 45 -25.52 7.60 10.93
CA LEU A 45 -24.48 7.94 9.95
C LEU A 45 -25.02 8.91 8.90
N ARG A 46 -26.19 8.62 8.30
CA ARG A 46 -26.79 9.48 7.27
C ARG A 46 -27.05 10.89 7.79
N ARG A 47 -27.61 11.03 9.00
CA ARG A 47 -27.85 12.36 9.61
C ARG A 47 -26.55 13.10 9.88
N PHE A 48 -25.53 12.39 10.34
CA PHE A 48 -24.24 12.98 10.64
C PHE A 48 -23.52 13.46 9.37
N VAL A 49 -23.52 12.65 8.31
CA VAL A 49 -22.99 13.03 6.99
C VAL A 49 -23.69 14.30 6.48
N ARG A 50 -25.01 14.38 6.56
CA ARG A 50 -25.76 15.58 6.13
C ARG A 50 -25.39 16.85 6.92
N SER A 51 -25.14 16.71 8.22
CA SER A 51 -24.65 17.84 9.03
C SER A 51 -23.22 18.25 8.65
N LEU A 52 -22.36 17.28 8.36
CA LEU A 52 -20.99 17.55 7.92
C LEU A 52 -20.96 18.20 6.53
N VAL A 53 -21.83 17.77 5.60
CA VAL A 53 -21.99 18.41 4.29
C VAL A 53 -22.35 19.89 4.47
N ALA A 54 -23.36 20.21 5.28
CA ALA A 54 -23.72 21.60 5.56
C ALA A 54 -22.54 22.41 6.12
N GLY A 55 -21.81 21.84 7.07
CA GLY A 55 -20.62 22.45 7.66
C GLY A 55 -19.52 22.73 6.63
N PHE A 56 -19.12 21.72 5.86
CA PHE A 56 -18.07 21.88 4.85
C PHE A 56 -18.47 22.88 3.75
N THR A 57 -19.72 22.85 3.29
CA THR A 57 -20.25 23.83 2.33
C THR A 57 -20.23 25.24 2.90
N ALA A 58 -20.63 25.44 4.17
CA ALA A 58 -20.59 26.75 4.83
C ALA A 58 -19.16 27.29 5.03
N TYR A 59 -18.18 26.39 5.23
CA TYR A 59 -16.75 26.71 5.25
C TYR A 59 -16.17 26.98 3.85
N GLY A 60 -16.98 26.87 2.80
CA GLY A 60 -16.62 27.22 1.44
C GLY A 60 -15.80 26.16 0.72
N ILE A 61 -15.94 24.88 1.09
CA ILE A 61 -15.41 23.76 0.31
C ILE A 61 -16.10 23.74 -1.07
N ARG A 62 -15.28 23.66 -2.12
CA ARG A 62 -15.72 23.60 -3.52
C ARG A 62 -15.27 22.29 -4.17
N PRO A 63 -15.88 21.90 -5.30
CA PRO A 63 -15.42 20.77 -6.09
C PRO A 63 -13.91 20.82 -6.37
N GLY A 64 -13.19 19.79 -5.92
CA GLY A 64 -11.73 19.68 -6.07
C GLY A 64 -10.90 20.19 -4.89
N ASP A 65 -11.50 20.89 -3.92
CA ASP A 65 -10.79 21.32 -2.72
C ASP A 65 -10.43 20.12 -1.84
N GLY A 66 -9.13 19.98 -1.51
CA GLY A 66 -8.66 18.94 -0.60
C GLY A 66 -9.03 19.23 0.86
N VAL A 67 -9.50 18.21 1.57
CA VAL A 67 -9.68 18.26 3.03
C VAL A 67 -8.84 17.18 3.67
N GLN A 68 -7.84 17.60 4.45
CA GLN A 68 -6.96 16.71 5.18
C GLN A 68 -7.65 16.22 6.46
N LEU A 69 -7.73 14.91 6.63
CA LEU A 69 -8.25 14.23 7.81
C LEU A 69 -7.12 13.60 8.61
N MET A 70 -7.09 13.89 9.91
CA MET A 70 -6.27 13.19 10.89
C MET A 70 -7.16 12.79 12.07
N ASN A 71 -8.00 11.79 11.82
CA ASN A 71 -8.97 11.26 12.78
C ASN A 71 -9.21 9.77 12.49
N LEU A 72 -9.07 8.88 13.47
CA LEU A 72 -9.06 7.42 13.28
C LEU A 72 -10.00 6.70 14.27
N ASN A 73 -11.25 7.13 14.34
CA ASN A 73 -12.27 6.54 15.22
C ASN A 73 -13.56 6.21 14.45
N VAL A 74 -14.61 5.81 15.15
CA VAL A 74 -15.91 5.43 14.56
C VAL A 74 -16.59 6.51 13.73
N ILE A 75 -16.23 7.78 13.89
CA ILE A 75 -16.82 8.88 13.12
C ILE A 75 -16.07 9.15 11.82
N HIS A 76 -14.91 8.52 11.61
CA HIS A 76 -14.10 8.68 10.40
C HIS A 76 -14.90 8.47 9.10
N PRO A 77 -15.72 7.41 8.94
CA PRO A 77 -16.53 7.23 7.74
C PRO A 77 -17.52 8.38 7.51
N ALA A 78 -18.09 8.94 8.58
CA ALA A 78 -19.01 10.08 8.47
C ALA A 78 -18.30 11.33 7.93
N ILE A 79 -17.08 11.61 8.42
CA ILE A 79 -16.26 12.74 7.96
C ILE A 79 -15.83 12.54 6.52
N PHE A 80 -15.37 11.33 6.17
CA PHE A 80 -15.04 10.96 4.80
C PHE A 80 -16.22 11.22 3.83
N PHE A 81 -17.40 10.65 4.12
CA PHE A 81 -18.57 10.87 3.27
C PHE A 81 -19.05 12.32 3.28
N GLY A 82 -18.88 13.05 4.39
CA GLY A 82 -19.22 14.47 4.50
C GLY A 82 -18.34 15.34 3.58
N ILE A 83 -17.02 15.09 3.55
CA ILE A 83 -16.07 15.79 2.67
C ILE A 83 -16.45 15.56 1.21
N VAL A 84 -16.59 14.29 0.80
CA VAL A 84 -16.90 13.95 -0.60
C VAL A 84 -18.31 14.41 -0.97
N GLY A 85 -19.25 14.37 -0.02
CA GLY A 85 -20.63 14.83 -0.22
C GLY A 85 -20.74 16.35 -0.44
N ALA A 86 -19.84 17.13 0.16
CA ALA A 86 -19.69 18.56 -0.10
C ALA A 86 -18.91 18.87 -1.40
N GLY A 87 -18.49 17.84 -2.15
CA GLY A 87 -17.68 17.98 -3.38
C GLY A 87 -16.16 18.06 -3.13
N GLY A 88 -15.72 18.01 -1.88
CA GLY A 88 -14.30 18.04 -1.54
C GLY A 88 -13.58 16.72 -1.84
N VAL A 89 -12.25 16.77 -1.86
CA VAL A 89 -11.38 15.60 -2.00
C VAL A 89 -10.88 15.18 -0.63
N TYR A 90 -11.27 13.98 -0.20
CA TYR A 90 -10.84 13.43 1.07
C TYR A 90 -9.39 12.97 1.02
N MET A 91 -8.60 13.37 2.02
CA MET A 91 -7.23 12.93 2.19
C MET A 91 -7.00 12.51 3.63
N CYS A 92 -6.36 11.37 3.86
CA CYS A 92 -6.03 10.93 5.21
C CYS A 92 -4.52 10.78 5.40
N CYS A 93 -4.05 11.05 6.61
CA CYS A 93 -2.68 10.82 7.02
C CYS A 93 -2.62 9.95 8.29
N LYS A 94 -1.44 9.39 8.57
CA LYS A 94 -1.22 8.58 9.76
C LYS A 94 -1.35 9.46 11.01
N ALA A 95 -1.96 8.94 12.09
CA ALA A 95 -2.04 9.70 13.34
C ALA A 95 -0.66 9.93 13.98
N SER A 96 0.35 9.13 13.63
CA SER A 96 1.75 9.29 14.05
C SER A 96 2.57 10.20 13.11
N THR A 97 1.92 11.00 12.27
CA THR A 97 2.61 11.93 11.36
C THR A 97 3.35 12.95 12.21
N SER A 98 4.64 13.15 11.92
CA SER A 98 5.42 14.21 12.55
C SER A 98 5.06 15.57 11.96
N SER A 99 5.35 16.68 12.66
CA SER A 99 5.12 18.02 12.09
C SER A 99 5.90 18.23 10.79
N TYR A 100 7.10 17.66 10.66
CA TYR A 100 7.90 17.71 9.42
C TYR A 100 7.16 17.04 8.25
N GLU A 101 6.72 15.79 8.44
CA GLU A 101 5.95 15.06 7.42
C GLU A 101 4.63 15.77 7.11
N MET A 102 3.93 16.29 8.12
CA MET A 102 2.68 17.04 7.93
C MET A 102 2.90 18.31 7.11
N GLY A 103 3.98 19.06 7.38
CA GLY A 103 4.34 20.24 6.59
C GLY A 103 4.59 19.89 5.13
N HIS A 104 5.31 18.78 4.87
CA HIS A 104 5.52 18.30 3.50
C HIS A 104 4.21 17.89 2.82
N LEU A 105 3.32 17.18 3.54
CA LEU A 105 2.00 16.81 3.02
C LEU A 105 1.18 18.05 2.64
N ILE A 106 1.10 19.03 3.53
CA ILE A 106 0.39 20.28 3.31
C ILE A 106 0.93 21.01 2.07
N GLN A 107 2.24 21.05 1.88
CA GLN A 107 2.88 21.64 0.71
C GLN A 107 2.69 20.83 -0.58
N LEU A 108 2.53 19.52 -0.48
CA LEU A 108 2.33 18.67 -1.65
C LEU A 108 0.91 18.79 -2.21
N VAL A 109 -0.08 18.95 -1.32
CA VAL A 109 -1.50 18.77 -1.65
C VAL A 109 -2.35 20.02 -1.46
N PHE A 110 -1.81 21.03 -0.77
CA PHE A 110 -2.44 22.32 -0.50
C PHE A 110 -3.92 22.19 -0.04
N PRO A 111 -4.19 21.53 1.09
CA PRO A 111 -5.56 21.27 1.51
C PRO A 111 -6.26 22.58 1.87
N ARG A 112 -7.52 22.74 1.49
CA ARG A 112 -8.33 23.92 1.86
C ARG A 112 -8.61 23.96 3.36
N LEU A 113 -8.77 22.81 3.98
CA LEU A 113 -9.16 22.65 5.38
C LEU A 113 -8.48 21.43 6.00
N ILE A 114 -8.19 21.50 7.29
CA ILE A 114 -7.69 20.37 8.08
C ILE A 114 -8.71 20.00 9.14
N GLN A 115 -9.18 18.76 9.13
CA GLN A 115 -10.01 18.17 10.19
C GLN A 115 -9.12 17.23 11.00
N THR A 116 -8.99 17.47 12.29
CA THR A 116 -8.13 16.66 13.16
C THR A 116 -8.77 16.42 14.53
N HIS A 117 -8.26 15.42 15.25
CA HIS A 117 -8.60 15.20 16.66
C HIS A 117 -7.78 16.12 17.57
N PHE A 118 -8.28 16.40 18.77
CA PHE A 118 -7.63 17.29 19.74
C PHE A 118 -6.17 16.89 20.04
N ASP A 119 -5.91 15.60 20.28
CA ASP A 119 -4.57 15.06 20.58
C ASP A 119 -3.53 15.30 19.46
N ALA A 120 -4.02 15.58 18.25
CA ALA A 120 -3.21 15.77 17.06
C ALA A 120 -2.96 17.26 16.74
N LEU A 121 -3.58 18.19 17.46
CA LEU A 121 -3.38 19.64 17.30
C LEU A 121 -1.92 20.08 17.46
N PRO A 122 -1.11 19.56 18.40
CA PRO A 122 0.30 19.96 18.54
C PRO A 122 1.15 19.67 17.30
N VAL A 123 0.76 18.66 16.51
CA VAL A 123 1.44 18.31 15.26
C VAL A 123 1.04 19.26 14.13
N VAL A 124 -0.26 19.57 14.04
CA VAL A 124 -0.86 20.31 12.92
C VAL A 124 -0.66 21.82 13.06
N LEU A 125 -0.89 22.38 14.24
CA LEU A 125 -0.89 23.83 14.46
C LEU A 125 0.38 24.53 13.95
N PRO A 126 1.61 24.01 14.22
CA PRO A 126 2.85 24.66 13.78
C PRO A 126 3.02 24.76 12.27
N VAL A 127 2.39 23.87 11.50
CA VAL A 127 2.54 23.76 10.03
C VAL A 127 1.29 24.18 9.27
N SER A 128 0.30 24.71 9.98
CA SER A 128 -1.03 25.05 9.46
C SER A 128 -1.27 26.56 9.33
N ALA A 129 -0.22 27.38 9.28
CA ALA A 129 -0.34 28.85 9.32
C ALA A 129 -1.35 29.42 8.31
N ASP A 130 -1.41 28.86 7.09
CA ASP A 130 -2.36 29.23 6.04
C ASP A 130 -3.60 28.30 5.95
N HIS A 131 -3.62 27.21 6.71
CA HIS A 131 -4.63 26.14 6.66
C HIS A 131 -5.35 26.02 8.00
N ARG A 132 -6.63 26.37 8.09
CA ARG A 132 -7.30 26.41 9.40
C ARG A 132 -7.71 25.00 9.84
N PRO A 133 -7.23 24.48 10.98
CA PRO A 133 -7.85 23.32 11.61
C PRO A 133 -9.25 23.71 12.06
N VAL A 134 -10.26 22.93 11.69
CA VAL A 134 -11.65 23.24 12.06
C VAL A 134 -12.16 22.25 13.11
N PRO A 135 -12.62 22.73 14.28
CA PRO A 135 -13.28 21.90 15.27
C PRO A 135 -14.53 21.22 14.70
N LEU A 136 -14.71 19.95 15.02
CA LEU A 136 -15.82 19.15 14.48
C LEU A 136 -17.19 19.67 14.92
N ASP A 137 -17.32 20.08 16.17
CA ASP A 137 -18.52 20.69 16.75
C ASP A 137 -18.96 21.95 15.98
N HIS A 138 -18.00 22.76 15.52
CA HIS A 138 -18.29 23.92 14.71
C HIS A 138 -18.84 23.50 13.33
N LEU A 139 -18.29 22.49 12.66
CA LEU A 139 -18.86 21.97 11.40
C LEU A 139 -20.30 21.49 11.58
N LEU A 140 -20.66 20.98 12.75
CA LEU A 140 -22.01 20.48 13.02
C LEU A 140 -23.03 21.56 13.39
N ALA A 141 -22.58 22.79 13.63
CA ALA A 141 -23.46 23.91 14.00
C ALA A 141 -24.27 24.47 12.82
N PHE A 142 -23.92 24.13 11.58
CA PHE A 142 -24.53 24.70 10.35
C PHE A 142 -25.81 23.99 9.89
N GLY A 143 -26.38 23.11 10.72
CA GLY A 143 -27.61 22.40 10.40
C GLY A 143 -27.37 21.13 9.59
N LYS A 144 -28.11 20.93 8.50
CA LYS A 144 -28.08 19.73 7.65
C LYS A 144 -28.34 20.13 6.21
N ASP A 145 -27.59 19.53 5.30
CA ASP A 145 -27.78 19.67 3.86
C ASP A 145 -27.65 18.30 3.19
N ASP A 146 -28.23 18.14 2.02
CA ASP A 146 -28.04 16.94 1.23
C ASP A 146 -26.68 16.97 0.53
N TRP A 147 -26.04 15.80 0.40
CA TRP A 147 -24.82 15.72 -0.40
C TRP A 147 -25.14 16.02 -1.87
N THR A 148 -24.12 16.49 -2.58
CA THR A 148 -24.23 16.83 -4.00
C THR A 148 -24.66 15.58 -4.79
N TRP A 149 -25.86 15.63 -5.36
CA TRP A 149 -26.37 14.58 -6.22
C TRP A 149 -25.75 14.70 -7.59
N LEU A 150 -24.75 13.85 -7.85
CA LEU A 150 -24.16 13.74 -9.17
C LEU A 150 -24.85 12.60 -9.93
N ASN A 151 -25.29 12.87 -11.15
CA ASN A 151 -25.90 11.89 -12.05
C ASN A 151 -25.16 11.84 -13.39
N GLY A 152 -25.30 10.73 -14.12
CA GLY A 152 -24.74 10.61 -15.47
C GLY A 152 -23.23 10.47 -15.50
N LEU A 153 -22.63 10.81 -16.64
CA LEU A 153 -21.17 10.73 -16.83
C LEU A 153 -20.42 11.79 -16.01
N ASP A 154 -21.06 12.91 -15.65
CA ASP A 154 -20.43 13.96 -14.86
C ASP A 154 -20.26 13.57 -13.38
N ALA A 155 -21.02 12.58 -12.89
CA ALA A 155 -20.84 11.99 -11.56
C ALA A 155 -19.55 11.21 -11.37
N GLN A 156 -18.92 10.83 -12.46
CA GLN A 156 -17.75 9.97 -12.46
C GLN A 156 -16.45 10.78 -12.40
N ARG A 157 -16.46 12.02 -12.90
CA ARG A 157 -15.26 12.82 -13.18
C ARG A 157 -14.57 13.49 -11.99
N PRO A 158 -15.24 13.88 -10.89
CA PRO A 158 -14.55 14.57 -9.81
C PRO A 158 -13.59 13.63 -9.05
N PRO A 159 -12.40 14.10 -8.64
CA PRO A 159 -11.61 13.40 -7.63
C PRO A 159 -12.40 13.28 -6.34
N ALA A 160 -12.30 12.13 -5.68
CA ALA A 160 -13.01 11.83 -4.44
C ALA A 160 -12.03 11.64 -3.28
N THR A 161 -10.92 10.95 -3.53
CA THR A 161 -9.92 10.67 -2.49
C THR A 161 -8.51 10.83 -2.99
N MET A 162 -7.60 11.07 -2.05
CA MET A 162 -6.17 11.08 -2.27
C MET A 162 -5.48 10.34 -1.12
N PHE A 163 -4.62 9.40 -1.47
CA PHE A 163 -3.86 8.61 -0.51
C PHE A 163 -2.36 8.72 -0.79
N MET A 164 -1.56 8.73 0.26
CA MET A 164 -0.11 8.66 0.13
C MET A 164 0.30 7.30 -0.42
N ALA A 165 1.08 7.30 -1.49
CA ALA A 165 1.74 6.14 -2.06
C ALA A 165 3.22 6.16 -1.63
N SER A 166 3.78 4.98 -1.36
CA SER A 166 5.21 4.82 -1.18
C SER A 166 5.87 4.98 -2.55
N GLY A 167 6.29 6.21 -2.89
CA GLY A 167 7.00 6.46 -4.13
C GLY A 167 8.26 5.60 -4.20
N THR A 168 8.44 4.84 -5.28
CA THR A 168 9.66 4.06 -5.54
C THR A 168 10.89 4.95 -5.75
N SER A 169 10.66 6.27 -5.91
CA SER A 169 11.62 7.34 -6.12
C SER A 169 12.16 7.97 -4.82
N GLY A 170 11.61 7.61 -3.65
CA GLY A 170 12.03 8.13 -2.34
C GLY A 170 11.32 9.41 -1.88
N LEU A 171 10.55 10.07 -2.75
CA LEU A 171 9.67 11.18 -2.37
C LEU A 171 8.24 10.66 -2.15
N PRO A 172 7.49 11.19 -1.16
CA PRO A 172 6.08 10.84 -0.97
C PRO A 172 5.24 11.26 -2.17
N GLU A 173 4.56 10.30 -2.80
CA GLU A 173 3.66 10.53 -3.94
C GLU A 173 2.21 10.42 -3.48
N VAL A 174 1.28 11.04 -4.22
CA VAL A 174 -0.16 11.03 -3.89
C VAL A 174 -0.93 10.36 -5.03
N ALA A 175 -1.58 9.25 -4.71
CA ALA A 175 -2.52 8.59 -5.60
C ALA A 175 -3.89 9.25 -5.49
N VAL A 176 -4.24 10.04 -6.52
CA VAL A 176 -5.58 10.59 -6.67
C VAL A 176 -6.53 9.47 -7.11
N ARG A 177 -7.77 9.49 -6.62
CA ARG A 177 -8.81 8.51 -6.94
C ARG A 177 -10.14 9.20 -7.21
N TRP A 178 -10.72 8.85 -8.35
CA TRP A 178 -11.95 9.43 -8.87
C TRP A 178 -13.19 8.68 -8.38
N ASN A 179 -14.35 9.35 -8.39
CA ASN A 179 -15.63 8.75 -8.03
C ASN A 179 -15.86 7.40 -8.72
N TYR A 180 -15.65 7.32 -10.04
CA TYR A 180 -15.83 6.08 -10.79
C TYR A 180 -14.86 4.98 -10.37
N ALA A 181 -13.61 5.33 -10.03
CA ALA A 181 -12.61 4.36 -9.64
C ALA A 181 -12.98 3.69 -8.31
N LEU A 182 -13.53 4.45 -7.36
CA LEU A 182 -14.04 3.89 -6.09
C LEU A 182 -15.26 3.00 -6.34
N ILE A 183 -16.20 3.47 -7.17
CA ILE A 183 -17.42 2.73 -7.53
C ILE A 183 -17.11 1.40 -8.21
N SER A 184 -16.26 1.42 -9.23
CA SER A 184 -15.82 0.23 -9.94
C SER A 184 -15.09 -0.74 -9.00
N GLN A 185 -14.25 -0.23 -8.10
CA GLN A 185 -13.51 -1.07 -7.16
C GLN A 185 -14.44 -1.84 -6.22
N TYR A 186 -15.31 -1.17 -5.45
CA TYR A 186 -16.17 -1.91 -4.50
C TYR A 186 -17.18 -2.80 -5.19
N ARG A 187 -17.65 -2.45 -6.39
CA ARG A 187 -18.50 -3.34 -7.19
C ARG A 187 -17.75 -4.56 -7.71
N GLY A 188 -16.50 -4.38 -8.16
CA GLY A 188 -15.68 -5.45 -8.71
C GLY A 188 -15.25 -6.48 -7.67
N VAL A 189 -14.98 -6.05 -6.43
CA VAL A 189 -14.54 -6.95 -5.35
C VAL A 189 -15.66 -7.48 -4.47
N TYR A 190 -16.88 -6.94 -4.59
CA TYR A 190 -18.03 -7.41 -3.82
C TYR A 190 -18.48 -8.79 -4.30
N TYR A 191 -18.82 -9.63 -3.33
CA TYR A 191 -19.54 -10.88 -3.51
C TYR A 191 -20.41 -11.07 -2.27
N GLU A 192 -21.48 -11.83 -2.40
CA GLU A 192 -22.31 -12.21 -1.26
C GLU A 192 -21.66 -13.40 -0.55
N PRO A 193 -21.14 -13.24 0.68
CA PRO A 193 -20.60 -14.37 1.42
C PRO A 193 -21.73 -15.27 1.95
N PRO A 194 -21.51 -16.59 2.08
CA PRO A 194 -22.52 -17.54 2.58
C PRO A 194 -22.68 -17.48 4.11
N PHE A 195 -22.29 -16.38 4.74
CA PHE A 195 -22.31 -16.18 6.19
C PHE A 195 -22.60 -14.70 6.49
N HIS A 196 -23.15 -14.44 7.67
CA HIS A 196 -23.35 -13.06 8.14
C HIS A 196 -22.00 -12.39 8.39
N VAL A 197 -21.78 -11.22 7.78
CA VAL A 197 -20.53 -10.48 7.94
C VAL A 197 -20.60 -9.58 9.17
N THR A 198 -19.69 -9.80 10.13
CA THR A 198 -19.35 -8.85 11.18
C THR A 198 -17.83 -8.72 11.15
N ARG A 199 -17.35 -7.52 10.84
CA ARG A 199 -15.93 -7.29 10.56
C ARG A 199 -15.20 -6.71 11.76
N LEU A 200 -13.97 -7.15 12.01
CA LEU A 200 -13.04 -6.45 12.89
C LEU A 200 -12.05 -5.65 12.04
N ALA A 201 -12.11 -4.33 12.14
CA ALA A 201 -11.15 -3.43 11.50
C ALA A 201 -10.02 -3.13 12.47
N VAL A 202 -8.86 -3.75 12.24
CA VAL A 202 -7.65 -3.58 13.05
C VAL A 202 -6.56 -2.77 12.35
N MET A 203 -6.72 -2.55 11.05
CA MET A 203 -5.79 -1.77 10.25
C MET A 203 -6.08 -0.27 10.37
N PRO A 204 -5.05 0.59 10.33
CA PRO A 204 -5.24 2.03 10.36
C PRO A 204 -6.02 2.56 9.14
N LEU A 205 -7.04 3.39 9.35
CA LEU A 205 -7.90 3.94 8.28
C LEU A 205 -7.21 4.94 7.34
N HIS A 206 -5.96 5.34 7.59
CA HIS A 206 -5.18 6.09 6.59
C HIS A 206 -4.66 5.19 5.46
N HIS A 207 -4.67 3.87 5.66
CA HIS A 207 -4.30 2.92 4.63
C HIS A 207 -5.53 2.59 3.77
N LEU A 208 -5.43 2.73 2.45
CA LEU A 208 -6.55 2.57 1.51
C LEU A 208 -7.33 1.27 1.72
N LEU A 209 -6.64 0.14 1.91
CA LEU A 209 -7.29 -1.14 2.19
C LEU A 209 -8.23 -1.07 3.39
N ALA A 210 -7.82 -0.44 4.49
CA ALA A 210 -8.59 -0.36 5.72
C ALA A 210 -9.79 0.57 5.57
N ASP A 211 -9.58 1.77 5.02
CA ASP A 211 -10.64 2.74 4.77
C ASP A 211 -11.73 2.15 3.87
N PHE A 212 -11.32 1.48 2.80
CA PHE A 212 -12.22 0.88 1.84
C PHE A 212 -13.22 -0.11 2.46
N TRP A 213 -12.73 -1.09 3.24
CA TRP A 213 -13.58 -2.09 3.90
C TRP A 213 -14.35 -1.53 5.09
N THR A 214 -13.79 -0.53 5.77
CA THR A 214 -14.41 0.03 6.98
C THR A 214 -15.47 1.05 6.63
N SER A 215 -15.25 1.89 5.63
CA SER A 215 -16.13 3.02 5.33
C SER A 215 -17.32 2.60 4.47
N ILE A 216 -17.10 1.90 3.36
CA ILE A 216 -18.14 1.67 2.33
C ILE A 216 -19.02 0.46 2.62
N PHE A 217 -18.40 -0.68 2.97
CA PHE A 217 -19.11 -1.95 3.07
C PHE A 217 -20.21 -1.98 4.13
N PRO A 218 -20.05 -1.36 5.32
CA PRO A 218 -21.13 -1.35 6.28
C PRO A 218 -22.36 -0.62 5.76
N ILE A 219 -22.22 0.58 5.20
CA ILE A 219 -23.37 1.35 4.73
C ILE A 219 -23.95 0.84 3.42
N ARG A 220 -23.16 0.26 2.52
CA ARG A 220 -23.70 -0.25 1.24
C ARG A 220 -24.33 -1.63 1.35
N TYR A 221 -23.76 -2.50 2.19
CA TYR A 221 -24.12 -3.92 2.23
C TYR A 221 -24.65 -4.38 3.60
N SER A 222 -24.83 -3.48 4.58
CA SER A 222 -25.22 -3.84 5.95
C SER A 222 -24.25 -4.84 6.59
N HIS A 223 -22.94 -4.70 6.34
CA HIS A 223 -21.90 -5.52 6.96
C HIS A 223 -21.28 -4.77 8.16
N PRO A 224 -21.72 -4.96 9.42
CA PRO A 224 -21.24 -4.17 10.54
C PRO A 224 -19.74 -4.32 10.78
N VAL A 225 -19.12 -3.26 11.30
CA VAL A 225 -17.69 -3.21 11.57
C VAL A 225 -17.42 -2.75 13.00
N CYS A 226 -16.60 -3.52 13.70
CA CYS A 226 -16.00 -3.18 14.98
C CYS A 226 -14.61 -2.62 14.71
N ILE A 227 -14.39 -1.35 15.04
CA ILE A 227 -13.16 -0.61 14.74
C ILE A 227 -12.29 -0.59 15.98
N MET A 228 -11.08 -1.12 15.85
CA MET A 228 -10.03 -0.99 16.86
C MET A 228 -9.17 0.23 16.53
N ARG A 229 -8.97 1.12 17.51
CA ARG A 229 -8.16 2.34 17.32
C ARG A 229 -6.69 2.02 17.02
N ARG A 230 -6.18 0.93 17.60
CA ARG A 230 -4.82 0.44 17.42
C ARG A 230 -4.85 -1.08 17.44
N PHE A 231 -4.03 -1.71 16.60
CA PHE A 231 -3.80 -3.14 16.70
C PHE A 231 -3.11 -3.47 18.02
N ASP A 232 -3.74 -4.38 18.77
CA ASP A 232 -3.21 -5.03 19.94
C ASP A 232 -3.61 -6.51 19.85
N ALA A 233 -2.64 -7.41 20.06
CA ALA A 233 -2.88 -8.85 20.06
C ALA A 233 -3.89 -9.26 21.14
N ALA A 234 -3.91 -8.59 22.30
CA ALA A 234 -4.92 -8.83 23.33
C ALA A 234 -6.34 -8.42 22.85
N GLY A 235 -6.41 -7.43 21.95
CA GLY A 235 -7.65 -6.97 21.34
C GLY A 235 -8.34 -8.00 20.44
N LEU A 236 -7.70 -9.13 20.12
CA LEU A 236 -8.38 -10.27 19.48
C LEU A 236 -9.49 -10.90 20.34
N GLN A 237 -9.52 -10.63 21.65
CA GLN A 237 -10.69 -11.01 22.47
C GLN A 237 -11.99 -10.39 21.93
N ASN A 238 -11.89 -9.24 21.25
CA ASN A 238 -13.02 -8.62 20.56
C ASN A 238 -13.58 -9.51 19.46
N ALA A 239 -12.79 -10.42 18.87
CA ALA A 239 -13.26 -11.38 17.89
C ALA A 239 -14.39 -12.26 18.46
N ARG A 240 -14.23 -12.75 19.69
CA ARG A 240 -15.27 -13.52 20.39
C ARG A 240 -16.39 -12.62 20.89
N ARG A 241 -16.04 -11.48 21.49
CA ARG A 241 -17.02 -10.53 22.09
C ARG A 241 -18.06 -10.05 21.08
N PHE A 242 -17.66 -9.76 19.85
CA PHE A 242 -18.53 -9.23 18.80
C PHE A 242 -18.90 -10.27 17.74
N SER A 243 -18.62 -11.55 17.97
CA SER A 243 -18.91 -12.63 17.02
C SER A 243 -18.38 -12.32 15.61
N ILE A 244 -17.12 -11.92 15.53
CA ILE A 244 -16.46 -11.51 14.29
C ILE A 244 -16.36 -12.70 13.33
N THR A 245 -16.73 -12.46 12.08
CA THR A 245 -16.69 -13.45 10.99
C THR A 245 -15.72 -13.06 9.88
N GLU A 246 -15.22 -11.83 9.86
CA GLU A 246 -14.25 -11.36 8.87
C GLU A 246 -13.25 -10.36 9.47
N THR A 247 -11.98 -10.43 9.06
CA THR A 247 -10.95 -9.45 9.42
C THR A 247 -9.90 -9.36 8.32
N TYR A 248 -9.21 -8.22 8.24
CA TYR A 248 -8.09 -7.99 7.33
C TYR A 248 -6.84 -7.69 8.15
N LEU A 249 -5.78 -8.43 7.85
CA LEU A 249 -4.51 -8.36 8.56
C LEU A 249 -3.39 -8.08 7.55
N VAL A 250 -2.40 -7.30 7.99
CA VAL A 250 -1.12 -7.24 7.27
C VAL A 250 -0.21 -8.37 7.74
N PRO A 251 0.78 -8.78 6.94
CA PRO A 251 1.60 -9.93 7.28
C PRO A 251 2.33 -9.83 8.63
N THR A 252 2.78 -8.64 9.01
CA THR A 252 3.40 -8.40 10.33
C THR A 252 2.44 -8.60 11.49
N MET A 253 1.15 -8.32 11.32
CA MET A 253 0.15 -8.66 12.33
C MET A 253 0.03 -10.17 12.47
N VAL A 254 -0.02 -10.92 11.36
CA VAL A 254 -0.06 -12.39 11.39
C VAL A 254 1.15 -12.95 12.15
N GLN A 255 2.36 -12.46 11.87
CA GLN A 255 3.59 -12.84 12.59
C GLN A 255 3.49 -12.59 14.10
N ILE A 256 2.98 -11.41 14.51
CA ILE A 256 2.77 -11.10 15.93
C ILE A 256 1.79 -12.08 16.57
N LEU A 257 0.72 -12.45 15.84
CA LEU A 257 -0.29 -13.39 16.33
C LEU A 257 0.22 -14.83 16.42
N THR A 258 1.13 -15.24 15.54
CA THR A 258 1.75 -16.57 15.57
C THR A 258 3.00 -16.65 16.44
N GLN A 259 3.50 -15.52 16.98
CA GLN A 259 4.78 -15.39 17.68
C GLN A 259 6.00 -15.84 16.84
N CYS A 260 5.91 -15.79 15.51
CA CYS A 260 6.96 -16.26 14.60
C CYS A 260 7.97 -15.16 14.25
N SER A 261 9.26 -15.48 14.32
CA SER A 261 10.39 -14.56 14.07
C SER A 261 10.92 -14.55 12.62
N LEU A 262 10.13 -14.96 11.63
CA LEU A 262 10.59 -15.12 10.24
C LEU A 262 9.69 -14.42 9.23
N SER A 263 10.28 -14.03 8.08
CA SER A 263 9.64 -13.47 6.89
C SER A 263 8.40 -14.23 6.48
N VAL A 264 7.45 -13.53 5.88
CA VAL A 264 6.11 -13.99 5.50
C VAL A 264 6.22 -15.03 4.38
N ASP A 265 6.52 -16.28 4.74
CA ASP A 265 6.50 -17.44 3.86
C ASP A 265 5.17 -18.20 3.98
N GLU A 266 4.88 -19.09 3.03
CA GLU A 266 3.68 -19.95 2.99
C GLU A 266 3.44 -20.70 4.32
N ASP A 267 4.53 -21.07 5.01
CA ASP A 267 4.52 -21.78 6.29
C ASP A 267 3.78 -21.00 7.39
N ILE A 268 3.87 -19.67 7.40
CA ILE A 268 3.21 -18.83 8.42
C ILE A 268 1.69 -18.81 8.21
N LEU A 269 1.21 -18.82 6.96
CA LEU A 269 -0.21 -18.85 6.67
C LEU A 269 -0.82 -20.21 7.03
N GLN A 270 -0.12 -21.31 6.73
CA GLN A 270 -0.54 -22.65 7.15
C GLN A 270 -0.56 -22.77 8.67
N GLN A 271 0.48 -22.28 9.36
CA GLN A 271 0.52 -22.28 10.81
C GLN A 271 -0.61 -21.42 11.40
N PHE A 272 -0.86 -20.23 10.86
CA PHE A 272 -1.96 -19.37 11.31
C PHE A 272 -3.33 -20.03 11.10
N GLN A 273 -3.52 -20.76 10.00
CA GLN A 273 -4.75 -21.52 9.72
C GLN A 273 -5.06 -22.55 10.81
N THR A 274 -4.06 -23.15 11.45
CA THR A 274 -4.26 -24.12 12.54
C THR A 274 -4.85 -23.51 13.82
N PHE A 275 -4.66 -22.20 14.03
CA PHE A 275 -5.24 -21.49 15.17
C PHE A 275 -6.69 -21.04 14.94
N LEU A 276 -7.17 -21.11 13.69
CA LEU A 276 -8.51 -20.68 13.34
C LEU A 276 -9.53 -21.83 13.42
N PRO A 277 -10.83 -21.52 13.65
CA PRO A 277 -11.87 -22.54 13.60
C PRO A 277 -11.88 -23.29 12.27
N PRO A 278 -12.31 -24.58 12.21
CA PRO A 278 -12.27 -25.38 10.98
C PRO A 278 -13.04 -24.81 9.77
N LYS A 279 -13.99 -23.90 10.03
CA LYS A 279 -14.79 -23.22 8.99
C LYS A 279 -14.18 -21.89 8.53
N ALA A 280 -13.13 -21.40 9.19
CA ALA A 280 -12.46 -20.16 8.81
C ALA A 280 -11.47 -20.44 7.67
N TYR A 281 -11.30 -19.46 6.78
CA TYR A 281 -10.36 -19.56 5.67
C TYR A 281 -9.50 -18.31 5.63
N ILE A 282 -8.19 -18.51 5.50
CA ILE A 282 -7.26 -17.43 5.18
C ILE A 282 -7.16 -17.32 3.67
N THR A 283 -7.22 -16.09 3.17
CA THR A 283 -7.08 -15.79 1.75
C THR A 283 -6.21 -14.57 1.57
N GLN A 284 -5.49 -14.53 0.45
CA GLN A 284 -4.68 -13.39 0.07
C GLN A 284 -5.51 -12.40 -0.77
N LEU A 285 -5.13 -11.13 -0.65
CA LEU A 285 -5.62 -10.04 -1.47
C LEU A 285 -4.42 -9.25 -2.00
N TYR A 286 -4.56 -8.72 -3.19
CA TYR A 286 -3.54 -7.91 -3.83
C TYR A 286 -4.14 -6.61 -4.35
N GLY A 287 -3.38 -5.54 -4.19
CA GLY A 287 -3.78 -4.19 -4.55
C GLY A 287 -2.63 -3.22 -4.39
N MET A 288 -2.84 -2.03 -4.91
CA MET A 288 -1.94 -0.88 -4.79
C MET A 288 -2.77 0.38 -4.59
N THR A 289 -2.20 1.46 -4.08
CA THR A 289 -2.96 2.66 -3.73
C THR A 289 -3.65 3.28 -4.96
N GLU A 290 -2.99 3.20 -6.11
CA GLU A 290 -3.40 3.73 -7.41
C GLU A 290 -4.65 3.04 -7.95
N LEU A 291 -4.74 1.71 -7.81
CA LEU A 291 -5.82 0.90 -8.39
C LEU A 291 -6.81 0.38 -7.33
N GLY A 292 -6.40 0.39 -6.07
CA GLY A 292 -7.10 -0.26 -4.97
C GLY A 292 -6.87 -1.76 -4.94
N VAL A 293 -7.82 -2.47 -4.34
CA VAL A 293 -7.83 -3.95 -4.31
C VAL A 293 -8.23 -4.44 -5.69
N ILE A 294 -7.31 -5.12 -6.38
CA ILE A 294 -7.50 -5.58 -7.76
C ILE A 294 -7.60 -7.10 -7.87
N ALA A 295 -7.03 -7.84 -6.92
CA ALA A 295 -7.18 -9.28 -6.88
C ALA A 295 -7.51 -9.76 -5.47
N ARG A 296 -8.40 -10.75 -5.40
CA ARG A 296 -8.78 -11.39 -4.14
C ARG A 296 -9.27 -12.79 -4.39
N ASN A 297 -9.18 -13.61 -3.35
CA ASN A 297 -9.80 -14.92 -3.32
C ASN A 297 -11.15 -14.85 -2.60
N ARG A 298 -12.13 -15.63 -3.06
CA ARG A 298 -13.48 -15.70 -2.48
C ARG A 298 -13.54 -16.78 -1.42
N TYR A 299 -14.39 -16.57 -0.40
CA TYR A 299 -14.60 -17.57 0.64
C TYR A 299 -15.05 -18.91 0.06
N GLY A 300 -14.34 -19.98 0.42
CA GLY A 300 -14.73 -21.35 0.09
C GLY A 300 -14.59 -21.75 -1.39
N ASP A 301 -13.93 -20.93 -2.22
CA ASP A 301 -13.75 -21.20 -3.65
C ASP A 301 -13.09 -22.59 -3.88
N PRO A 302 -13.78 -23.54 -4.55
CA PRO A 302 -13.29 -24.91 -4.71
C PRO A 302 -12.06 -25.00 -5.60
N VAL A 303 -11.84 -24.04 -6.52
CA VAL A 303 -10.64 -24.00 -7.38
C VAL A 303 -9.38 -23.74 -6.54
N LEU A 304 -9.52 -22.98 -5.46
CA LEU A 304 -8.43 -22.60 -4.57
C LEU A 304 -8.14 -23.63 -3.46
N ARG A 305 -9.01 -24.62 -3.24
CA ARG A 305 -8.76 -25.70 -2.27
C ARG A 305 -7.60 -26.62 -2.67
N HIS A 306 -7.26 -26.64 -3.96
CA HIS A 306 -6.28 -27.56 -4.55
C HIS A 306 -5.03 -26.84 -5.09
N LEU A 307 -5.04 -25.51 -5.14
CA LEU A 307 -3.89 -24.71 -5.53
C LEU A 307 -3.06 -24.42 -4.29
N GLU A 308 -1.74 -24.61 -4.37
CA GLU A 308 -0.85 -24.22 -3.27
C GLU A 308 -1.07 -22.74 -2.88
N PRO A 309 -0.91 -22.37 -1.60
CA PRO A 309 -1.25 -21.05 -1.07
C PRO A 309 -0.65 -19.85 -1.83
N SER A 310 0.34 -20.07 -2.69
CA SER A 310 1.13 -19.09 -3.43
C SER A 310 0.63 -18.68 -4.82
N HIS A 311 -0.32 -19.38 -5.48
CA HIS A 311 -0.42 -19.24 -6.94
C HIS A 311 -1.76 -18.78 -7.54
N GLY A 312 -2.81 -18.55 -6.75
CA GLY A 312 -4.11 -18.13 -7.29
C GLY A 312 -4.53 -16.76 -6.75
N LEU A 313 -4.41 -15.70 -7.55
CA LEU A 313 -5.09 -14.42 -7.31
C LEU A 313 -6.11 -14.22 -8.43
N TYR A 314 -7.39 -14.11 -8.08
CA TYR A 314 -8.42 -13.78 -9.07
C TYR A 314 -8.48 -12.27 -9.28
N PHE A 315 -8.03 -11.81 -10.44
CA PHE A 315 -8.07 -10.39 -10.81
C PHE A 315 -9.49 -10.00 -11.20
N THR A 316 -9.95 -8.88 -10.64
CA THR A 316 -11.27 -8.30 -10.88
C THR A 316 -11.27 -7.30 -12.05
N ILE A 317 -10.10 -7.06 -12.64
CA ILE A 317 -9.84 -6.16 -13.77
C ILE A 317 -9.03 -6.89 -14.84
N ASP A 318 -9.15 -6.47 -16.10
CA ASP A 318 -8.27 -6.97 -17.17
C ASP A 318 -6.81 -6.71 -16.77
N SER A 319 -6.06 -7.79 -16.63
CA SER A 319 -4.71 -7.76 -16.09
C SER A 319 -3.82 -8.50 -17.08
N ARG A 320 -2.77 -7.82 -17.53
CA ARG A 320 -1.82 -8.38 -18.50
C ARG A 320 -0.43 -8.32 -17.90
N LEU A 321 0.25 -9.45 -17.92
CA LEU A 321 1.68 -9.46 -17.69
C LEU A 321 2.32 -8.91 -18.96
N VAL A 322 3.02 -7.79 -18.81
CA VAL A 322 3.73 -7.12 -19.89
C VAL A 322 5.23 -7.18 -19.60
N ASP A 323 6.02 -7.56 -20.59
CA ASP A 323 7.45 -7.30 -20.52
C ASP A 323 7.66 -5.78 -20.54
N ALA A 324 8.40 -5.26 -19.56
CA ALA A 324 8.54 -3.84 -19.27
C ALA A 324 9.19 -3.05 -20.42
N GLY A 325 9.78 -3.74 -21.39
CA GLY A 325 10.41 -3.14 -22.57
C GLY A 325 9.45 -2.76 -23.71
N ASN A 326 8.35 -3.50 -23.97
CA ASN A 326 7.60 -3.35 -25.24
C ASN A 326 6.10 -3.76 -25.23
N CYS A 327 5.47 -4.04 -24.08
CA CYS A 327 4.05 -4.44 -24.03
C CYS A 327 3.67 -5.65 -24.93
N MET A 328 4.61 -6.57 -25.16
CA MET A 328 4.35 -7.90 -25.74
C MET A 328 4.82 -9.00 -24.76
N PRO A 329 4.15 -10.16 -24.69
CA PRO A 329 4.53 -11.21 -23.75
C PRO A 329 5.79 -11.94 -24.25
N PHE A 330 6.89 -11.88 -23.51
CA PHE A 330 8.00 -12.83 -23.61
C PHE A 330 8.83 -12.87 -22.33
N THR A 331 9.35 -14.06 -21.99
CA THR A 331 10.39 -14.24 -20.98
C THR A 331 11.71 -13.71 -21.54
N THR A 332 12.35 -12.77 -20.84
CA THR A 332 13.72 -12.35 -21.11
C THR A 332 14.67 -13.42 -20.60
N ASP A 333 14.98 -14.36 -21.48
CA ASP A 333 15.98 -15.37 -21.19
C ASP A 333 17.32 -14.67 -20.99
N TRP A 334 18.00 -14.97 -19.87
CA TRP A 334 19.38 -14.58 -19.55
C TRP A 334 20.44 -15.18 -20.51
N PHE A 335 20.02 -15.55 -21.72
CA PHE A 335 20.84 -16.18 -22.74
C PHE A 335 20.91 -15.30 -23.98
N GLY A 336 22.12 -14.88 -24.31
CA GLY A 336 22.47 -14.30 -25.60
C GLY A 336 21.99 -15.17 -26.76
N GLY A 337 21.68 -14.49 -27.87
CA GLY A 337 21.03 -15.04 -29.05
C GLY A 337 21.55 -16.39 -29.54
N SER A 338 20.58 -17.27 -29.79
CA SER A 338 20.48 -18.29 -30.86
C SER A 338 19.16 -19.07 -30.70
N SER A 339 18.52 -18.97 -29.53
CA SER A 339 17.18 -19.50 -29.22
C SER A 339 16.05 -18.46 -29.24
N ALA A 340 16.37 -17.18 -29.48
CA ALA A 340 15.39 -16.10 -29.48
C ALA A 340 14.48 -16.17 -30.73
N PRO A 341 13.14 -15.98 -30.58
CA PRO A 341 12.21 -15.95 -31.71
C PRO A 341 12.66 -14.97 -32.80
N ALA A 342 12.37 -15.27 -34.08
CA ALA A 342 12.78 -14.41 -35.19
C ALA A 342 12.31 -12.94 -35.03
N GLY A 343 11.18 -12.70 -34.37
CA GLY A 343 10.69 -11.36 -34.03
C GLY A 343 11.45 -10.62 -32.93
N TYR A 344 12.23 -11.31 -32.08
CA TYR A 344 13.15 -10.66 -31.14
C TYR A 344 14.44 -10.23 -31.83
N GLN A 345 14.93 -11.01 -32.80
CA GLN A 345 16.16 -10.70 -33.52
C GLN A 345 16.06 -9.35 -34.28
N THR A 346 14.87 -8.97 -34.75
CA THR A 346 14.63 -7.68 -35.40
C THR A 346 14.63 -6.49 -34.43
N LEU A 347 14.41 -6.72 -33.13
CA LEU A 347 14.34 -5.70 -32.08
C LEU A 347 15.53 -5.75 -31.09
N ALA A 348 16.42 -6.73 -31.21
CA ALA A 348 17.53 -6.96 -30.29
C ALA A 348 18.42 -5.72 -30.10
N TRP A 349 18.61 -4.93 -31.16
CA TRP A 349 19.39 -3.69 -31.09
C TRP A 349 18.78 -2.63 -30.16
N ILE A 350 17.44 -2.60 -29.99
CA ILE A 350 16.76 -1.68 -29.06
C ILE A 350 16.99 -2.15 -27.62
N ALA A 351 16.88 -3.45 -27.38
CA ALA A 351 17.17 -4.05 -26.08
C ALA A 351 18.64 -3.81 -25.68
N ASP A 352 19.58 -4.00 -26.61
CA ASP A 352 21.00 -3.73 -26.36
C ASP A 352 21.27 -2.23 -26.12
N LEU A 353 20.62 -1.32 -26.87
CA LEU A 353 20.75 0.13 -26.67
C LEU A 353 20.20 0.58 -25.31
N THR A 354 19.05 0.05 -24.91
CA THR A 354 18.43 0.37 -23.60
C THR A 354 19.23 -0.22 -22.44
N GLN A 355 19.76 -1.43 -22.61
CA GLN A 355 20.67 -2.07 -21.66
C GLN A 355 21.99 -1.28 -21.51
N LEU A 356 22.55 -0.76 -22.61
CA LEU A 356 23.68 0.18 -22.57
C LEU A 356 23.33 1.47 -21.84
N GLY A 357 22.18 2.06 -22.14
CA GLY A 357 21.71 3.29 -21.50
C GLY A 357 21.51 3.12 -19.99
N GLN A 358 20.96 1.99 -19.57
CA GLN A 358 20.81 1.61 -18.16
C GLN A 358 22.19 1.45 -17.49
N GLY A 359 23.12 0.72 -18.14
CA GLY A 359 24.51 0.55 -17.74
C GLY A 359 25.22 1.87 -17.46
N LEU A 360 25.14 2.80 -18.42
CA LEU A 360 25.78 4.10 -18.33
C LEU A 360 25.19 4.96 -17.21
N ARG A 361 23.86 5.00 -17.07
CA ARG A 361 23.19 5.77 -16.02
C ARG A 361 23.55 5.28 -14.62
N TRP A 362 23.62 3.96 -14.42
CA TRP A 362 24.07 3.39 -13.16
C TRP A 362 25.55 3.66 -12.88
N ALA A 363 26.41 3.60 -13.91
CA ALA A 363 27.81 3.97 -13.77
C ALA A 363 27.97 5.44 -13.33
N ILE A 364 27.21 6.37 -13.92
CA ILE A 364 27.17 7.78 -13.52
C ILE A 364 26.69 7.90 -12.06
N ASN A 365 25.59 7.22 -11.70
CA ASN A 365 25.08 7.23 -10.34
C ASN A 365 26.12 6.75 -9.33
N TYR A 366 26.77 5.62 -9.60
CA TYR A 366 27.81 5.09 -8.72
C TYR A 366 29.05 5.99 -8.63
N ALA A 367 29.47 6.62 -9.74
CA ALA A 367 30.54 7.60 -9.72
C ALA A 367 30.19 8.83 -8.87
N LEU A 368 28.96 9.33 -8.98
CA LEU A 368 28.46 10.44 -8.15
C LEU A 368 28.35 10.05 -6.68
N MET A 369 27.88 8.84 -6.37
CA MET A 369 27.85 8.30 -5.02
C MET A 369 29.25 8.20 -4.42
N ALA A 370 30.22 7.68 -5.17
CA ALA A 370 31.62 7.61 -4.76
C ALA A 370 32.22 9.00 -4.54
N TYR A 371 31.96 9.94 -5.45
CA TYR A 371 32.42 11.33 -5.33
C TYR A 371 31.85 12.02 -4.08
N LYS A 372 30.54 11.90 -3.85
CA LYS A 372 29.87 12.48 -2.68
C LYS A 372 30.33 11.82 -1.38
N SER A 373 30.47 10.50 -1.36
CA SER A 373 31.03 9.75 -0.23
C SER A 373 32.42 10.27 0.16
N TYR A 374 33.27 10.55 -0.82
CA TYR A 374 34.57 11.15 -0.60
C TYR A 374 34.49 12.59 -0.06
N GLN A 375 33.63 13.44 -0.63
CA GLN A 375 33.47 14.83 -0.17
C GLN A 375 32.96 14.95 1.26
N GLU A 376 31.99 14.10 1.62
CA GLU A 376 31.30 14.16 2.91
C GLU A 376 31.92 13.23 3.97
N SER A 377 33.00 12.51 3.62
CA SER A 377 33.66 11.52 4.51
C SER A 377 32.68 10.49 5.07
N THR A 378 31.74 10.04 4.23
CA THR A 378 30.66 9.10 4.54
C THR A 378 30.58 8.02 3.46
N TYR A 379 29.60 7.12 3.53
CA TYR A 379 29.35 6.13 2.48
C TYR A 379 27.88 6.15 2.03
N ALA A 380 27.67 6.02 0.72
CA ALA A 380 26.36 6.27 0.10
C ALA A 380 25.32 5.14 0.20
N MET A 381 25.69 3.94 0.66
CA MET A 381 24.81 2.76 0.67
C MET A 381 24.97 1.89 1.92
N SER A 382 23.87 1.39 2.48
CA SER A 382 23.91 0.53 3.67
C SER A 382 24.76 -0.74 3.47
N ILE A 383 25.46 -1.17 4.52
CA ILE A 383 26.41 -2.32 4.48
C ILE A 383 25.74 -3.59 3.95
N ILE A 384 24.54 -3.94 4.45
CA ILE A 384 23.82 -5.16 4.05
C ILE A 384 23.42 -5.10 2.57
N GLN A 385 22.90 -3.96 2.11
CA GLN A 385 22.50 -3.79 0.72
C GLN A 385 23.70 -3.89 -0.21
N LEU A 386 24.84 -3.32 0.18
CA LEU A 386 26.08 -3.38 -0.58
C LEU A 386 26.64 -4.82 -0.65
N CYS A 387 26.56 -5.59 0.44
CA CYS A 387 26.87 -7.03 0.41
C CYS A 387 26.00 -7.78 -0.59
N CYS A 388 24.68 -7.51 -0.61
CA CYS A 388 23.74 -8.18 -1.50
C CYS A 388 24.01 -7.83 -2.98
N THR A 389 24.18 -6.54 -3.28
CA THR A 389 24.48 -6.05 -4.63
C THR A 389 25.81 -6.57 -5.15
N PHE A 390 26.85 -6.57 -4.32
CA PHE A 390 28.16 -7.08 -4.70
C PHE A 390 28.14 -8.61 -4.88
N ALA A 391 27.44 -9.34 -4.01
CA ALA A 391 27.23 -10.78 -4.14
C ALA A 391 26.47 -11.16 -5.41
N TRP A 392 25.42 -10.41 -5.76
CA TRP A 392 24.71 -10.57 -7.04
C TRP A 392 25.67 -10.40 -8.22
N GLY A 393 26.50 -9.35 -8.20
CA GLY A 393 27.50 -9.10 -9.23
C GLY A 393 28.50 -10.25 -9.37
N LEU A 394 28.99 -10.80 -8.26
CA LEU A 394 29.91 -11.95 -8.27
C LEU A 394 29.23 -13.22 -8.79
N ALA A 395 28.04 -13.54 -8.30
CA ALA A 395 27.30 -14.73 -8.68
C ALA A 395 26.99 -14.74 -10.19
N TYR A 396 26.51 -13.62 -10.73
CA TYR A 396 26.09 -13.54 -12.14
C TYR A 396 27.18 -13.10 -13.11
N THR A 397 28.38 -12.76 -12.62
CA THR A 397 29.59 -12.61 -13.45
C THR A 397 30.37 -13.92 -13.56
N PHE A 398 30.56 -14.63 -12.44
CA PHE A 398 31.50 -15.75 -12.37
C PHE A 398 30.86 -17.13 -12.29
N ILE A 399 29.68 -17.27 -11.66
CA ILE A 399 29.01 -18.57 -11.49
C ILE A 399 27.98 -18.79 -12.61
N TYR A 400 27.08 -17.83 -12.79
CA TYR A 400 26.00 -17.85 -13.78
C TYR A 400 26.17 -16.74 -14.81
N SER A 401 27.37 -16.65 -15.39
CA SER A 401 27.74 -15.62 -16.38
C SER A 401 26.68 -15.47 -17.47
N SER A 402 26.25 -14.24 -17.70
CA SER A 402 25.44 -13.91 -18.87
C SER A 402 26.16 -14.33 -20.16
N ARG A 403 25.40 -14.87 -21.13
CA ARG A 403 25.90 -15.15 -22.49
C ARG A 403 25.85 -13.92 -23.39
N ASN A 404 25.15 -12.85 -23.00
CA ASN A 404 25.18 -11.58 -23.72
C ASN A 404 26.48 -10.83 -23.35
N PRO A 405 27.39 -10.54 -24.31
CA PRO A 405 28.63 -9.81 -24.03
C PRO A 405 28.37 -8.42 -23.43
N LEU A 406 27.28 -7.77 -23.81
CA LEU A 406 26.87 -6.46 -23.32
C LEU A 406 26.39 -6.52 -21.86
N GLY A 407 25.53 -7.50 -21.56
CA GLY A 407 25.06 -7.75 -20.21
C GLY A 407 26.22 -8.08 -19.28
N LYS A 408 27.16 -8.92 -19.73
CA LYS A 408 28.39 -9.24 -19.00
C LYS A 408 29.24 -8.00 -18.74
N PHE A 409 29.43 -7.14 -19.76
CA PHE A 409 30.17 -5.88 -19.60
C PHE A 409 29.54 -4.98 -18.53
N ASN A 410 28.22 -4.81 -18.54
CA ASN A 410 27.51 -3.99 -17.55
C ASN A 410 27.64 -4.53 -16.12
N ILE A 411 27.51 -5.84 -15.93
CA ILE A 411 27.65 -6.44 -14.59
C ILE A 411 29.10 -6.28 -14.09
N CYS A 412 30.09 -6.47 -14.96
CA CYS A 412 31.49 -6.20 -14.63
C CYS A 412 31.72 -4.74 -14.24
N LEU A 413 31.11 -3.80 -14.97
CA LEU A 413 31.19 -2.37 -14.68
C LEU A 413 30.56 -2.04 -13.31
N TYR A 414 29.42 -2.64 -12.98
CA TYR A 414 28.79 -2.49 -11.66
C TYR A 414 29.65 -3.09 -10.54
N LEU A 415 30.22 -4.28 -10.76
CA LEU A 415 31.11 -4.93 -9.81
C LEU A 415 32.32 -4.02 -9.51
N PHE A 416 32.92 -3.44 -10.55
CA PHE A 416 34.04 -2.51 -10.42
C PHE A 416 33.68 -1.32 -9.51
N PHE A 417 32.55 -0.63 -9.76
CA PHE A 417 32.15 0.51 -8.93
C PHE A 417 31.80 0.12 -7.49
N ASN A 418 31.18 -1.04 -7.28
CA ASN A 418 30.86 -1.52 -5.94
C ASN A 418 32.11 -1.74 -5.08
N VAL A 419 33.25 -2.13 -5.66
CA VAL A 419 34.54 -2.21 -4.93
C VAL A 419 34.93 -0.85 -4.34
N PHE A 420 34.77 0.24 -5.08
CA PHE A 420 35.08 1.59 -4.58
C PHE A 420 34.14 2.00 -3.45
N ILE A 421 32.85 1.74 -3.60
CA ILE A 421 31.85 2.10 -2.58
C ILE A 421 32.08 1.30 -1.30
N MET A 422 32.40 0.00 -1.42
CA MET A 422 32.78 -0.83 -0.27
C MET A 422 34.06 -0.34 0.38
N SER A 423 35.03 0.07 -0.42
CA SER A 423 36.31 0.62 0.06
C SER A 423 36.12 1.94 0.82
N PHE A 424 35.24 2.83 0.35
CA PHE A 424 34.86 4.05 1.07
C PHE A 424 34.10 3.73 2.36
N ALA A 425 33.19 2.76 2.35
CA ALA A 425 32.50 2.33 3.57
C ALA A 425 33.47 1.79 4.63
N VAL A 426 34.52 1.05 4.24
CA VAL A 426 35.59 0.62 5.17
C VAL A 426 36.43 1.80 5.63
N THR A 427 36.82 2.69 4.71
CA THR A 427 37.71 3.83 5.01
C THR A 427 37.05 4.86 5.94
N PHE A 428 35.77 5.13 5.72
CA PHE A 428 35.00 6.12 6.49
C PHE A 428 34.23 5.52 7.67
N ALA A 429 34.32 4.20 7.88
CA ALA A 429 33.70 3.54 9.02
C ALA A 429 34.00 4.21 10.39
N PRO A 430 35.21 4.73 10.65
CA PRO A 430 35.50 5.43 11.91
C PRO A 430 34.67 6.69 12.17
N TRP A 431 34.24 7.38 11.12
CA TRP A 431 33.48 8.64 11.22
C TRP A 431 31.99 8.38 11.41
N GLU A 432 31.47 7.31 10.78
CA GLU A 432 30.04 6.96 10.80
C GLU A 432 29.67 6.06 11.99
N TRP A 433 30.51 5.08 12.32
CA TRP A 433 30.21 4.05 13.31
C TRP A 433 30.81 4.32 14.68
N GLY A 434 31.14 5.57 15.01
CA GLY A 434 31.69 5.95 16.32
C GLY A 434 30.76 5.58 17.49
N HIS A 435 29.45 5.45 17.25
CA HIS A 435 28.48 4.98 18.24
C HIS A 435 28.47 3.44 18.43
N ALA A 436 29.15 2.67 17.56
CA ALA A 436 29.19 1.21 17.59
C ALA A 436 30.60 0.67 17.25
N PRO A 437 31.54 0.68 18.23
CA PRO A 437 32.93 0.30 18.02
C PRO A 437 33.14 -1.10 17.45
N MET A 438 32.25 -2.05 17.80
CA MET A 438 32.30 -3.42 17.27
C MET A 438 32.06 -3.47 15.76
N VAL A 439 31.15 -2.65 15.23
CA VAL A 439 30.89 -2.58 13.79
C VAL A 439 32.05 -1.87 13.10
N GLN A 440 32.43 -0.70 13.64
CA GLN A 440 33.53 0.13 13.14
C GLN A 440 34.83 -0.67 12.91
N LEU A 441 35.24 -1.49 13.87
CA LEU A 441 36.49 -2.27 13.81
C LEU A 441 36.40 -3.48 12.86
N ASN A 442 35.20 -3.93 12.52
CA ASN A 442 34.97 -5.18 11.79
C ASN A 442 34.24 -5.00 10.45
N VAL A 443 34.07 -3.77 9.95
CA VAL A 443 33.32 -3.51 8.69
C VAL A 443 33.82 -4.38 7.53
N GLY A 444 35.14 -4.53 7.35
CA GLY A 444 35.70 -5.41 6.32
C GLY A 444 35.31 -6.89 6.50
N GLY A 445 35.30 -7.39 7.74
CA GLY A 445 34.86 -8.75 8.05
C GLY A 445 33.34 -8.94 7.86
N ILE A 446 32.55 -7.92 8.19
CA ILE A 446 31.10 -7.90 7.94
C ILE A 446 30.81 -7.95 6.44
N PHE A 447 31.54 -7.18 5.63
CA PHE A 447 31.43 -7.25 4.18
C PHE A 447 31.77 -8.63 3.63
N LEU A 448 32.85 -9.25 4.12
CA LEU A 448 33.25 -10.59 3.69
C LEU A 448 32.17 -11.63 4.00
N LEU A 449 31.73 -11.72 5.26
CA LEU A 449 30.73 -12.70 5.70
C LEU A 449 29.37 -12.46 5.04
N GLY A 450 28.94 -11.20 4.98
CA GLY A 450 27.69 -10.81 4.34
C GLY A 450 27.69 -11.15 2.86
N THR A 451 28.77 -10.85 2.15
CA THR A 451 28.90 -11.19 0.72
C THR A 451 28.85 -12.69 0.50
N ILE A 452 29.56 -13.50 1.30
CA ILE A 452 29.52 -14.97 1.19
C ILE A 452 28.09 -15.49 1.40
N ALA A 453 27.40 -15.03 2.45
CA ALA A 453 26.03 -15.43 2.73
C ALA A 453 25.08 -15.10 1.57
N PHE A 454 25.19 -13.90 1.00
CA PHE A 454 24.37 -13.52 -0.15
C PHE A 454 24.76 -14.25 -1.43
N ILE A 455 26.04 -14.60 -1.67
CA ILE A 455 26.42 -15.45 -2.82
C ILE A 455 25.71 -16.80 -2.71
N LEU A 456 25.76 -17.42 -1.53
CA LEU A 456 25.07 -18.70 -1.29
C LEU A 456 23.56 -18.57 -1.50
N ALA A 457 22.95 -17.48 -1.05
CA ALA A 457 21.54 -17.20 -1.27
C ALA A 457 21.19 -17.06 -2.76
N HIS A 458 21.98 -16.31 -3.53
CA HIS A 458 21.77 -16.17 -4.97
C HIS A 458 21.96 -17.50 -5.71
N VAL A 459 22.93 -18.32 -5.31
CA VAL A 459 23.14 -19.65 -5.87
C VAL A 459 21.96 -20.58 -5.56
N ALA A 460 21.47 -20.57 -4.33
CA ALA A 460 20.29 -21.33 -3.95
C ALA A 460 19.04 -20.88 -4.73
N LEU A 461 18.85 -19.55 -4.88
CA LEU A 461 17.76 -18.96 -5.64
C LEU A 461 17.82 -19.38 -7.11
N ALA A 462 18.99 -19.24 -7.76
CA ALA A 462 19.21 -19.63 -9.14
C ALA A 462 18.95 -21.13 -9.40
N ARG A 463 19.28 -22.00 -8.43
CA ARG A 463 18.94 -23.43 -8.51
C ARG A 463 17.44 -23.71 -8.38
N LYS A 464 16.71 -22.91 -7.60
CA LYS A 464 15.27 -23.11 -7.36
C LYS A 464 14.40 -22.57 -8.49
N VAL A 465 14.67 -21.35 -8.96
CA VAL A 465 13.79 -20.66 -9.94
C VAL A 465 14.38 -20.58 -11.34
N GLY A 466 15.62 -21.05 -11.53
CA GLY A 466 16.37 -20.93 -12.77
C GLY A 466 17.21 -19.64 -12.82
N THR A 467 18.36 -19.71 -13.47
CA THR A 467 19.37 -18.63 -13.47
C THR A 467 18.83 -17.30 -13.99
N GLY A 468 18.05 -17.31 -15.05
CA GLY A 468 17.51 -16.08 -15.63
C GLY A 468 16.42 -15.41 -14.79
N ARG A 469 15.64 -16.18 -14.03
CA ARG A 469 14.63 -15.64 -13.10
C ARG A 469 15.22 -15.21 -11.77
N ALA A 470 16.41 -15.68 -11.44
CA ALA A 470 17.11 -15.29 -10.23
C ALA A 470 18.03 -14.08 -10.46
N ALA A 471 18.43 -13.83 -11.71
CA ALA A 471 19.28 -12.71 -12.10
C ALA A 471 18.49 -11.42 -12.36
N ASN A 472 17.27 -11.56 -12.86
CA ASN A 472 16.28 -10.47 -13.05
C ASN A 472 15.36 -10.41 -11.84
#